data_AF-A0A3A0E9S1-F1
#
_entry.id   AF-A0A3A0E9S1-F1
#
_cell.length_a   1.000
_cell.length_b   1.000
_cell.length_c   1.000
_cell.angle_alpha   90.00
_cell.angle_beta   90.00
_cell.angle_gamma   90.00
#
_symmetry.space_group_name_H-M   'P 1'
#
loop_
_entity.id
_entity.type
_entity.pdbx_description
1 polymer ?
#
loop_
_entity_poly.entity_id
_entity_poly.type
_entity_poly.pdbx_seq_one_letter_code
_entity_poly.pdbx_strand_id
1 'polypeptide(L)'
;SPPHQNGLPGELPQRPEVDLQYDLCGVEAEWRPAGGQPMKTWLPHVNIDVSRQFTQQSALHEQMWRVMREPGALTLRTKLDLTNLLRPAVQPGAKLDYEPENETITLGIRAEGPVRATLDGRPFESLINAGWGGEYSTAVAEGDWHDLVIELSHLGGAKPPVLELSYWSARDGRARPLALRRFLLPWAQRASEVAELADNRSLPELRGGDWLRGKKEFFGSEAGCSKCHAIRGEGGTIGPNLSNLPQRDYASVFRDIAEPSYAINPDYTTQTVLLAEGRALAGAVRTDGDKLIIADQEGKETVVDRASVESIEPASHSIMPEGIPKALGAERLRDLMTFLLNEPPPEPAEGSAKANQ
;
A
#
# COMPACT_ATOMS: atom_id res chain seq x y z
N SER A 1 30.09 15.42 20.48
CA SER A 1 28.81 15.99 20.03
C SER A 1 28.34 15.26 18.79
N PRO A 2 27.10 14.76 18.74
CA PRO A 2 26.48 14.35 17.48
C PRO A 2 26.19 15.58 16.59
N PRO A 3 26.01 15.42 15.27
CA PRO A 3 25.76 16.53 14.35
C PRO A 3 24.32 17.08 14.49
N HIS A 4 24.15 18.36 14.17
CA HIS A 4 22.83 18.98 14.03
C HIS A 4 22.11 18.45 12.79
N GLN A 5 20.89 17.95 12.94
CA GLN A 5 19.92 17.82 11.85
C GLN A 5 18.85 18.90 12.02
N ASN A 6 19.06 20.07 11.41
CA ASN A 6 18.02 21.09 11.29
C ASN A 6 17.24 20.84 9.99
N GLY A 7 16.18 20.03 10.06
CA GLY A 7 15.15 19.99 9.02
C GLY A 7 14.37 21.30 8.97
N LEU A 8 13.80 21.64 7.81
CA LEU A 8 12.96 22.82 7.63
C LEU A 8 11.53 22.59 8.16
N PRO A 9 10.85 23.64 8.65
CA PRO A 9 9.50 23.52 9.18
C PRO A 9 8.53 23.07 8.08
N GLY A 10 8.08 21.82 8.15
CA GLY A 10 7.21 21.16 7.17
C GLY A 10 7.75 19.82 6.65
N GLU A 11 9.02 19.49 6.89
CA GLU A 11 9.58 18.20 6.51
C GLU A 11 9.13 17.08 7.47
N LEU A 12 8.73 15.93 6.92
CA LEU A 12 8.37 14.74 7.71
C LEU A 12 9.63 14.16 8.37
N PRO A 13 9.58 13.75 9.65
CA PRO A 13 10.74 13.22 10.35
C PRO A 13 11.16 11.85 9.78
N GLN A 14 12.26 11.83 9.02
CA GLN A 14 12.82 10.58 8.50
C GLN A 14 13.38 9.74 9.67
N ARG A 15 12.84 8.53 9.86
CA ARG A 15 13.41 7.54 10.79
C ARG A 15 14.57 6.82 10.07
N PRO A 16 15.71 6.56 10.75
CA PRO A 16 16.94 6.08 10.09
C PRO A 16 16.82 4.67 9.51
N GLU A 17 15.97 3.84 10.12
CA GLU A 17 15.61 2.51 9.63
C GLU A 17 14.09 2.41 9.61
N VAL A 18 13.55 2.24 8.40
CA VAL A 18 12.19 1.76 8.14
C VAL A 18 12.40 0.47 7.37
N ASP A 19 11.78 -0.62 7.83
CA ASP A 19 11.85 -1.91 7.15
C ASP A 19 10.95 -1.86 5.91
N LEU A 20 11.46 -1.25 4.86
CA LEU A 20 10.77 -1.05 3.59
C LEU A 20 10.65 -2.40 2.89
N GLN A 21 9.42 -2.90 2.76
CA GLN A 21 9.10 -4.07 1.96
C GLN A 21 9.47 -3.80 0.49
N TYR A 22 10.70 -4.15 0.13
CA TYR A 22 11.23 -4.02 -1.22
C TYR A 22 10.75 -5.20 -2.07
N ASP A 23 9.78 -4.94 -2.94
CA ASP A 23 9.48 -5.83 -4.06
C ASP A 23 10.40 -5.53 -5.26
N LEU A 24 10.40 -6.42 -6.25
CA LEU A 24 11.19 -6.24 -7.48
C LEU A 24 10.39 -5.53 -8.58
N CYS A 25 9.39 -4.73 -8.21
CA CYS A 25 8.55 -4.03 -9.16
C CYS A 25 9.31 -2.87 -9.84
N GLY A 26 9.11 -2.72 -11.14
CA GLY A 26 9.70 -1.64 -11.93
C GLY A 26 10.33 -2.08 -13.25
N VAL A 27 11.24 -1.23 -13.72
CA VAL A 27 11.72 -1.19 -15.11
C VAL A 27 13.23 -1.05 -15.11
N GLU A 28 13.97 -1.89 -15.86
CA GLU A 28 15.39 -1.60 -16.16
C GLU A 28 15.45 -0.42 -17.12
N ALA A 29 16.25 0.60 -16.78
CA ALA A 29 16.50 1.75 -17.64
C ALA A 29 17.99 1.85 -18.01
N GLU A 30 18.25 1.89 -19.31
CA GLU A 30 19.59 2.01 -19.90
C GLU A 30 19.69 3.29 -20.72
N TRP A 31 20.48 4.25 -20.28
CA TRP A 31 20.80 5.45 -21.04
C TRP A 31 22.09 5.26 -21.84
N ARG A 32 22.03 5.53 -23.14
CA ARG A 32 23.17 5.50 -24.06
C ARG A 32 23.42 6.91 -24.61
N PRO A 33 24.41 7.66 -24.07
CA PRO A 33 24.77 8.96 -24.61
C PRO A 33 25.40 8.81 -26.01
N ALA A 34 25.27 9.84 -26.84
CA ALA A 34 25.84 9.87 -28.20
C ALA A 34 27.38 9.82 -28.21
N GLY A 35 28.02 10.17 -27.09
CA GLY A 35 29.42 9.87 -26.80
C GLY A 35 29.61 9.70 -25.29
N GLY A 36 30.18 8.57 -24.86
CA GLY A 36 30.36 8.24 -23.45
C GLY A 36 30.22 6.73 -23.19
N GLN A 37 30.10 6.35 -21.92
CA GLN A 37 29.73 4.99 -21.52
C GLN A 37 28.22 4.92 -21.24
N PRO A 38 27.56 3.77 -21.50
CA PRO A 38 26.16 3.59 -21.14
C PRO A 38 25.97 3.53 -19.62
N MET A 39 24.88 4.10 -19.12
CA MET A 39 24.48 4.03 -17.71
C MET A 39 23.25 3.14 -17.57
N LYS A 40 23.23 2.26 -16.56
CA LYS A 40 22.06 1.48 -16.18
C LYS A 40 21.57 1.84 -14.77
N THR A 41 20.27 1.84 -14.60
CA THR A 41 19.55 1.91 -13.31
C THR A 41 18.24 1.12 -13.43
N TRP A 42 17.46 1.06 -12.35
CA TRP A 42 16.03 0.76 -12.43
C TRP A 42 15.21 2.05 -12.41
N LEU A 43 13.90 1.96 -12.65
CA LEU A 43 12.89 3.00 -12.47
C LEU A 43 11.59 2.37 -11.93
N PRO A 44 10.83 3.04 -11.03
CA PRO A 44 9.55 2.50 -10.51
C PRO A 44 8.45 2.30 -11.58
N HIS A 45 8.49 3.06 -12.67
CA HIS A 45 7.45 3.07 -13.71
C HIS A 45 8.04 3.43 -15.09
N VAL A 46 7.36 3.05 -16.17
CA VAL A 46 7.78 3.47 -17.53
C VAL A 46 7.52 4.96 -17.80
N ASN A 47 6.48 5.55 -17.19
CA ASN A 47 6.20 6.98 -17.37
C ASN A 47 7.27 7.80 -16.65
N ILE A 48 8.04 8.58 -17.41
CA ILE A 48 9.26 9.22 -16.92
C ILE A 48 8.95 10.21 -15.78
N ASP A 49 7.89 11.01 -15.88
CA ASP A 49 7.55 11.94 -14.80
C ASP A 49 7.05 11.23 -13.53
N VAL A 50 6.38 10.08 -13.61
CA VAL A 50 6.02 9.27 -12.43
C VAL A 50 7.31 8.81 -11.74
N SER A 51 8.22 8.19 -12.50
CA SER A 51 9.51 7.75 -11.97
C SER A 51 10.36 8.89 -11.42
N ARG A 52 10.30 10.10 -12.00
CA ARG A 52 10.97 11.28 -11.45
C ARG A 52 10.40 11.78 -10.12
N GLN A 53 9.09 11.63 -9.89
CA GLN A 53 8.51 11.94 -8.57
C GLN A 53 8.90 10.89 -7.52
N PHE A 54 8.83 9.60 -7.86
CA PHE A 54 9.17 8.51 -6.94
C PHE A 54 10.69 8.33 -6.68
N THR A 55 11.57 8.98 -7.45
CA THR A 55 13.04 8.88 -7.30
C THR A 55 13.73 10.17 -6.86
N GLN A 56 12.99 11.15 -6.35
CA GLN A 56 13.58 12.34 -5.72
C GLN A 56 14.52 11.96 -4.57
N GLN A 57 15.57 12.76 -4.33
CA GLN A 57 16.61 12.55 -3.31
C GLN A 57 17.47 11.29 -3.51
N SER A 58 17.22 10.47 -4.54
CA SER A 58 18.00 9.28 -4.83
C SER A 58 19.18 9.61 -5.75
N ALA A 59 20.39 9.69 -5.18
CA ALA A 59 21.61 10.12 -5.89
C ALA A 59 21.91 9.35 -7.20
N LEU A 60 21.60 8.05 -7.26
CA LEU A 60 21.73 7.23 -8.47
C LEU A 60 20.81 7.73 -9.59
N HIS A 61 19.56 8.06 -9.25
CA HIS A 61 18.58 8.57 -10.19
C HIS A 61 18.86 10.04 -10.54
N GLU A 62 19.34 10.86 -9.61
CA GLU A 62 19.80 12.22 -9.91
C GLU A 62 20.98 12.23 -10.91
N GLN A 63 21.89 11.25 -10.82
CA GLN A 63 22.93 11.04 -11.83
C GLN A 63 22.33 10.63 -13.19
N MET A 64 21.36 9.72 -13.21
CA MET A 64 20.62 9.33 -14.44
C MET A 64 19.93 10.56 -15.09
N TRP A 65 19.14 11.30 -14.33
CA TRP A 65 18.44 12.52 -14.77
C TRP A 65 19.40 13.68 -15.14
N ARG A 66 20.68 13.58 -14.79
CA ARG A 66 21.74 14.49 -15.25
C ARG A 66 22.32 14.06 -16.59
N VAL A 67 22.69 12.78 -16.77
CA VAL A 67 23.26 12.29 -18.04
C VAL A 67 22.23 12.27 -19.18
N MET A 68 20.94 12.09 -18.87
CA MET A 68 19.83 12.19 -19.82
C MET A 68 19.61 13.59 -20.42
N ARG A 69 20.37 14.61 -19.99
CA ARG A 69 20.35 15.95 -20.60
C ARG A 69 21.26 16.08 -21.82
N GLU A 70 22.27 15.22 -21.91
CA GLU A 70 23.15 15.13 -23.07
C GLU A 70 22.39 14.46 -24.23
N PRO A 71 22.84 14.58 -25.50
CA PRO A 71 22.21 13.86 -26.60
C PRO A 71 22.39 12.34 -26.45
N GLY A 72 21.35 11.54 -26.71
CA GLY A 72 21.41 10.09 -26.56
C GLY A 72 20.12 9.33 -26.86
N ALA A 73 20.04 8.12 -26.34
CA ALA A 73 18.89 7.23 -26.43
C ALA A 73 18.62 6.53 -25.08
N LEU A 74 17.34 6.28 -24.78
CA LEU A 74 16.90 5.54 -23.59
C LEU A 74 16.30 4.20 -24.02
N THR A 75 16.71 3.11 -23.39
CA THR A 75 16.01 1.82 -23.47
C THR A 75 15.42 1.46 -22.12
N LEU A 76 14.13 1.17 -22.09
CA LEU A 76 13.39 0.64 -20.95
C LEU A 76 13.04 -0.82 -21.19
N ARG A 77 13.17 -1.67 -20.17
CA ARG A 77 12.83 -3.11 -20.24
C ARG A 77 12.11 -3.54 -18.96
N THR A 78 10.99 -4.24 -19.08
CA THR A 78 10.18 -4.69 -17.93
C THR A 78 9.29 -5.85 -18.34
N LYS A 79 8.95 -6.71 -17.38
CA LYS A 79 7.85 -7.67 -17.51
C LYS A 79 6.56 -6.97 -17.10
N LEU A 80 5.53 -7.06 -17.93
CA LEU A 80 4.28 -6.35 -17.77
C LEU A 80 3.11 -7.32 -17.56
N ASP A 81 2.48 -7.24 -16.40
CA ASP A 81 1.25 -7.97 -16.05
C ASP A 81 0.01 -7.25 -16.60
N LEU A 82 -0.72 -7.95 -17.47
CA LEU A 82 -1.95 -7.47 -18.10
C LEU A 82 -3.19 -8.25 -17.63
N THR A 83 -3.06 -9.12 -16.64
CA THR A 83 -4.16 -9.96 -16.15
C THR A 83 -5.17 -9.14 -15.36
N ASN A 84 -6.47 -9.38 -15.57
CA ASN A 84 -7.57 -8.77 -14.82
C ASN A 84 -7.42 -7.24 -14.66
N LEU A 85 -7.17 -6.52 -15.78
CA LEU A 85 -6.91 -5.07 -15.73
C LEU A 85 -8.17 -4.25 -15.43
N LEU A 86 -9.31 -4.62 -16.02
CA LEU A 86 -10.62 -4.01 -15.76
C LEU A 86 -11.57 -4.91 -14.94
N ARG A 87 -11.15 -6.14 -14.64
CA ARG A 87 -11.91 -7.11 -13.85
C ARG A 87 -11.68 -6.86 -12.35
N PRO A 88 -12.74 -6.83 -11.51
CA PRO A 88 -12.56 -6.84 -10.06
C PRO A 88 -11.88 -8.15 -9.62
N ALA A 89 -11.18 -8.13 -8.49
CA ALA A 89 -10.60 -9.33 -7.93
C ALA A 89 -11.70 -10.34 -7.57
N VAL A 90 -11.61 -11.56 -8.11
CA VAL A 90 -12.55 -12.63 -7.77
C VAL A 90 -12.25 -13.13 -6.37
N GLN A 91 -13.32 -13.30 -5.60
CA GLN A 91 -13.33 -13.83 -4.25
C GLN A 91 -12.63 -15.20 -4.16
N PRO A 92 -11.61 -15.39 -3.28
CA PRO A 92 -10.97 -16.69 -3.11
C PRO A 92 -11.96 -17.80 -2.79
N GLY A 93 -11.95 -18.88 -3.59
CA GLY A 93 -12.88 -20.01 -3.47
C GLY A 93 -14.24 -19.82 -4.14
N ALA A 94 -14.62 -18.61 -4.59
CA ALA A 94 -15.82 -18.44 -5.39
C ALA A 94 -15.62 -18.95 -6.82
N LYS A 95 -16.73 -19.36 -7.44
CA LYS A 95 -16.81 -19.64 -8.86
C LYS A 95 -17.66 -18.57 -9.51
N LEU A 96 -17.18 -18.00 -10.61
CA LEU A 96 -18.03 -17.22 -11.49
C LEU A 96 -19.09 -18.16 -12.09
N ASP A 97 -20.32 -17.65 -12.19
CA ASP A 97 -21.47 -18.32 -12.83
C ASP A 97 -21.46 -18.17 -14.37
N TYR A 98 -20.52 -17.38 -14.89
CA TYR A 98 -20.18 -17.25 -16.30
C TYR A 98 -18.68 -17.52 -16.51
N GLU A 99 -18.31 -18.09 -17.67
CA GLU A 99 -16.92 -18.09 -18.11
C GLU A 99 -16.56 -16.68 -18.63
N PRO A 100 -15.53 -16.01 -18.08
CA PRO A 100 -15.21 -14.65 -18.45
C PRO A 100 -14.52 -14.60 -19.83
N GLU A 101 -15.24 -14.16 -20.86
CA GLU A 101 -14.72 -13.92 -22.21
C GLU A 101 -13.35 -13.21 -22.19
N ASN A 102 -12.37 -13.74 -22.92
CA ASN A 102 -11.03 -13.17 -23.04
C ASN A 102 -11.09 -11.70 -23.45
N GLU A 103 -10.62 -10.80 -22.58
CA GLU A 103 -10.64 -9.37 -22.85
C GLU A 103 -9.43 -8.98 -23.70
N THR A 104 -9.66 -8.40 -24.87
CA THR A 104 -8.58 -7.81 -25.68
C THR A 104 -8.21 -6.45 -25.10
N ILE A 105 -6.99 -6.38 -24.55
CA ILE A 105 -6.38 -5.15 -24.02
C ILE A 105 -5.61 -4.47 -25.15
N THR A 106 -5.71 -3.15 -25.24
CA THR A 106 -4.85 -2.32 -26.10
C THR A 106 -3.92 -1.49 -25.23
N LEU A 107 -2.62 -1.56 -25.49
CA LEU A 107 -1.63 -0.67 -24.90
C LEU A 107 -1.37 0.52 -25.81
N GLY A 108 -1.41 1.74 -25.26
CA GLY A 108 -1.13 2.99 -25.96
C GLY A 108 0.11 3.68 -25.40
N ILE A 109 1.15 3.85 -26.23
CA ILE A 109 2.35 4.63 -25.88
C ILE A 109 2.32 6.00 -26.55
N ARG A 110 2.61 7.03 -25.75
CA ARG A 110 2.91 8.40 -26.17
C ARG A 110 4.36 8.71 -25.84
N ALA A 111 5.07 9.35 -26.76
CA ALA A 111 6.45 9.78 -26.54
C ALA A 111 6.73 11.21 -27.04
N GLU A 112 7.85 11.78 -26.62
CA GLU A 112 8.51 12.91 -27.27
C GLU A 112 9.67 12.40 -28.14
N GLY A 113 9.51 12.50 -29.47
CA GLY A 113 10.49 12.03 -30.44
C GLY A 113 10.33 10.54 -30.83
N PRO A 114 11.22 10.02 -31.71
CA PRO A 114 11.07 8.67 -32.27
C PRO A 114 11.17 7.56 -31.22
N VAL A 115 10.02 6.95 -30.93
CA VAL A 115 9.90 5.74 -30.10
C VAL A 115 9.79 4.49 -30.96
N ARG A 116 10.36 3.39 -30.48
CA ARG A 116 10.06 2.02 -30.90
C ARG A 116 9.65 1.24 -29.65
N ALA A 117 8.65 0.39 -29.76
CA ALA A 117 8.26 -0.50 -28.67
C ALA A 117 8.00 -1.91 -29.20
N THR A 118 8.32 -2.91 -28.39
CA THR A 118 7.97 -4.31 -28.63
C THR A 118 7.34 -4.92 -27.38
N LEU A 119 6.37 -5.82 -27.59
CA LEU A 119 5.78 -6.66 -26.56
C LEU A 119 5.93 -8.12 -27.01
N ASP A 120 6.59 -8.96 -26.21
CA ASP A 120 6.97 -10.33 -26.57
C ASP A 120 7.73 -10.39 -27.92
N GLY A 121 8.55 -9.37 -28.18
CA GLY A 121 9.27 -9.17 -29.45
C GLY A 121 8.43 -8.67 -30.62
N ARG A 122 7.10 -8.58 -30.50
CA ARG A 122 6.19 -8.05 -31.54
C ARG A 122 6.23 -6.52 -31.53
N PRO A 123 6.49 -5.82 -32.65
CA PRO A 123 6.47 -4.37 -32.69
C PRO A 123 5.04 -3.82 -32.52
N PHE A 124 4.91 -2.67 -31.88
CA PHE A 124 3.64 -1.93 -31.85
C PHE A 124 3.38 -1.26 -33.21
N GLU A 125 2.13 -1.18 -33.64
CA GLU A 125 1.74 -0.50 -34.88
C GLU A 125 1.55 1.01 -34.63
N SER A 126 1.90 1.84 -35.63
CA SER A 126 1.88 3.30 -35.50
C SER A 126 0.60 3.92 -36.06
N LEU A 127 -0.08 4.73 -35.24
CA LEU A 127 -1.22 5.53 -35.65
C LEU A 127 -0.81 7.00 -35.72
N ILE A 128 -0.78 7.56 -36.94
CA ILE A 128 -0.44 8.97 -37.17
C ILE A 128 -1.73 9.80 -37.15
N ASN A 129 -1.98 10.52 -36.05
CA ASN A 129 -2.76 11.76 -36.07
C ASN A 129 -2.53 12.61 -34.80
N ALA A 130 -2.86 13.90 -34.89
CA ALA A 130 -2.99 14.83 -33.77
C ALA A 130 -1.77 15.04 -32.81
N GLY A 131 -0.64 15.50 -33.34
CA GLY A 131 0.27 16.42 -32.61
C GLY A 131 1.05 15.91 -31.38
N TRP A 132 0.93 14.63 -31.00
CA TRP A 132 1.86 13.97 -30.05
C TRP A 132 2.94 13.19 -30.81
N GLY A 133 4.06 12.87 -30.17
CA GLY A 133 5.28 12.32 -30.82
C GLY A 133 5.20 10.84 -31.23
N GLY A 134 4.01 10.38 -31.60
CA GLY A 134 3.68 8.99 -31.89
C GLY A 134 2.64 8.46 -30.90
N GLU A 135 1.59 7.86 -31.45
CA GLU A 135 0.70 6.95 -30.73
C GLU A 135 0.89 5.54 -31.30
N TYR A 136 0.99 4.56 -30.41
CA TYR A 136 1.33 3.19 -30.75
C TYR A 136 0.38 2.23 -30.05
N SER A 137 -0.34 1.43 -30.84
CA SER A 137 -1.30 0.44 -30.34
C SER A 137 -0.81 -0.99 -30.58
N THR A 138 -0.91 -1.85 -29.55
CA THR A 138 -0.82 -3.31 -29.73
C THR A 138 -1.93 -4.00 -28.95
N ALA A 139 -2.51 -5.05 -29.55
CA ALA A 139 -3.58 -5.85 -28.97
C ALA A 139 -3.00 -7.08 -28.28
N VAL A 140 -3.30 -7.24 -26.99
CA VAL A 140 -2.76 -8.31 -26.15
C VAL A 140 -3.88 -9.21 -25.64
N ALA A 141 -3.62 -10.52 -25.68
CA ALA A 141 -4.48 -11.51 -25.04
C ALA A 141 -4.08 -11.63 -23.56
N GLU A 142 -5.06 -11.58 -22.68
CA GLU A 142 -4.91 -11.73 -21.24
C GLU A 142 -4.38 -13.13 -20.86
N GLY A 143 -3.40 -13.22 -19.95
CA GLY A 143 -3.01 -14.48 -19.33
C GLY A 143 -1.66 -14.50 -18.61
N ASP A 144 -0.66 -13.77 -19.12
CA ASP A 144 0.74 -13.91 -18.70
C ASP A 144 1.43 -12.58 -18.34
N TRP A 145 2.69 -12.67 -17.92
CA TRP A 145 3.62 -11.55 -17.85
C TRP A 145 4.33 -11.39 -19.20
N HIS A 146 4.17 -10.23 -19.84
CA HIS A 146 4.69 -9.96 -21.18
C HIS A 146 6.01 -9.18 -21.15
N ASP A 147 6.99 -9.53 -21.99
CA ASP A 147 8.26 -8.80 -22.05
C ASP A 147 8.08 -7.50 -22.87
N LEU A 148 8.03 -6.36 -22.19
CA LEU A 148 7.93 -5.02 -22.78
C LEU A 148 9.32 -4.37 -22.89
N VAL A 149 9.67 -3.95 -24.11
CA VAL A 149 10.85 -3.11 -24.40
C VAL A 149 10.41 -1.83 -25.09
N ILE A 150 10.92 -0.68 -24.62
CA ILE A 150 10.70 0.63 -25.23
C ILE A 150 12.05 1.30 -25.49
N GLU A 151 12.30 1.73 -26.72
CA GLU A 151 13.49 2.48 -27.14
C GLU A 151 13.09 3.89 -27.59
N LEU A 152 13.61 4.92 -26.92
CA LEU A 152 13.50 6.31 -27.32
C LEU A 152 14.81 6.80 -27.93
N SER A 153 14.77 7.29 -29.17
CA SER A 153 15.95 7.75 -29.92
C SER A 153 15.96 9.26 -30.12
N HIS A 154 17.15 9.83 -30.33
CA HIS A 154 17.37 11.27 -30.59
C HIS A 154 16.90 12.19 -29.44
N LEU A 155 17.01 11.71 -28.21
CA LEU A 155 16.70 12.47 -27.00
C LEU A 155 17.85 13.41 -26.61
N GLY A 156 17.54 14.44 -25.82
CA GLY A 156 18.51 15.33 -25.17
C GLY A 156 17.94 16.74 -24.93
N GLY A 157 18.55 17.49 -24.00
CA GLY A 157 18.16 18.87 -23.71
C GLY A 157 17.99 19.18 -22.21
N ALA A 158 17.48 20.38 -21.92
CA ALA A 158 17.33 20.87 -20.54
C ALA A 158 16.15 20.24 -19.76
N LYS A 159 15.26 19.52 -20.45
CA LYS A 159 14.12 18.79 -19.87
C LYS A 159 14.29 17.28 -20.12
N PRO A 160 13.82 16.41 -19.21
CA PRO A 160 13.72 14.99 -19.47
C PRO A 160 12.65 14.71 -20.55
N PRO A 161 12.72 13.57 -21.25
CA PRO A 161 11.76 13.20 -22.29
C PRO A 161 10.39 12.88 -21.71
N VAL A 162 9.32 13.27 -22.41
CA VAL A 162 7.98 12.75 -22.13
C VAL A 162 7.85 11.31 -22.64
N LEU A 163 7.39 10.42 -21.78
CA LEU A 163 6.91 9.08 -22.12
C LEU A 163 5.73 8.75 -21.22
N GLU A 164 4.63 8.30 -21.81
CA GLU A 164 3.45 7.81 -21.10
C GLU A 164 3.01 6.47 -21.72
N LEU A 165 2.86 5.43 -20.91
CA LEU A 165 2.16 4.19 -21.25
C LEU A 165 0.77 4.21 -20.61
N SER A 166 -0.23 3.82 -21.40
CA SER A 166 -1.61 3.67 -21.00
C SER A 166 -2.21 2.38 -21.54
N TYR A 167 -3.38 1.99 -21.05
CA TYR A 167 -4.16 0.89 -21.59
C TYR A 167 -5.65 1.22 -21.66
N TRP A 168 -6.37 0.51 -22.52
CA TRP A 168 -7.83 0.42 -22.57
C TRP A 168 -8.23 -0.99 -23.04
N SER A 169 -9.52 -1.29 -23.15
CA SER A 169 -9.99 -2.55 -23.73
C SER A 169 -11.02 -2.34 -24.83
N ALA A 170 -11.34 -3.41 -25.56
CA ALA A 170 -12.44 -3.42 -26.51
C ALA A 170 -13.83 -3.16 -25.87
N ARG A 171 -13.96 -3.30 -24.54
CA ARG A 171 -15.20 -3.05 -23.78
C ARG A 171 -15.23 -1.64 -23.17
N ASP A 172 -14.08 -1.05 -22.86
CA ASP A 172 -13.97 0.30 -22.30
C ASP A 172 -12.75 1.03 -22.87
N GLY A 173 -13.00 1.87 -23.88
CA GLY A 173 -11.99 2.65 -24.61
C GLY A 173 -11.38 3.84 -23.84
N ARG A 174 -11.61 3.99 -22.53
CA ARG A 174 -10.98 5.07 -21.74
C ARG A 174 -9.54 4.68 -21.40
N ALA A 175 -8.57 5.41 -21.94
CA ALA A 175 -7.15 5.23 -21.61
C ALA A 175 -6.89 5.43 -20.10
N ARG A 176 -6.11 4.52 -19.51
CA ARG A 176 -5.79 4.46 -18.07
C ARG A 176 -4.29 4.22 -17.87
N PRO A 177 -3.65 4.80 -16.84
CA PRO A 177 -2.30 4.42 -16.45
C PRO A 177 -2.28 3.01 -15.82
N LEU A 178 -1.15 2.31 -15.97
CA LEU A 178 -0.87 1.07 -15.25
C LEU A 178 -0.35 1.37 -13.82
N ALA A 179 -0.67 0.51 -12.86
CA ALA A 179 -0.19 0.62 -11.48
C ALA A 179 1.25 0.06 -11.34
N LEU A 180 2.04 0.59 -10.39
CA LEU A 180 3.44 0.19 -10.16
C LEU A 180 3.64 -1.34 -10.09
N ARG A 181 2.76 -2.05 -9.36
CA ARG A 181 2.77 -3.52 -9.21
C ARG A 181 2.63 -4.34 -10.50
N ARG A 182 2.27 -3.72 -11.63
CA ARG A 182 2.14 -4.39 -12.93
C ARG A 182 3.48 -4.46 -13.68
N PHE A 183 4.52 -3.80 -13.19
CA PHE A 183 5.87 -3.80 -13.78
C PHE A 183 6.79 -4.63 -12.90
N LEU A 184 7.53 -5.57 -13.48
CA LEU A 184 8.48 -6.43 -12.78
C LEU A 184 9.83 -6.37 -13.49
N LEU A 185 10.92 -6.25 -12.74
CA LEU A 185 12.25 -6.08 -13.34
C LEU A 185 12.64 -7.29 -14.21
N PRO A 186 13.30 -7.12 -15.38
CA PRO A 186 13.56 -8.23 -16.31
C PRO A 186 14.35 -9.39 -15.69
N TRP A 187 15.29 -9.08 -14.80
CA TRP A 187 16.10 -10.05 -14.07
C TRP A 187 15.41 -10.64 -12.81
N ALA A 188 14.24 -10.12 -12.42
CA ALA A 188 13.48 -10.65 -11.31
C ALA A 188 12.84 -12.00 -11.67
N GLN A 189 12.89 -12.91 -10.71
CA GLN A 189 12.12 -14.16 -10.71
C GLN A 189 10.81 -13.94 -9.95
N ARG A 190 9.74 -14.62 -10.36
CA ARG A 190 8.48 -14.59 -9.61
C ARG A 190 8.67 -15.34 -8.29
N ALA A 191 8.14 -14.80 -7.19
CA ALA A 191 8.09 -15.48 -5.90
C ALA A 191 7.00 -16.58 -5.84
N SER A 192 6.87 -17.39 -6.90
CA SER A 192 5.80 -18.37 -7.06
C SER A 192 5.82 -19.48 -5.99
N GLU A 193 7.00 -19.84 -5.49
CA GLU A 193 7.15 -20.83 -4.41
C GLU A 193 6.95 -20.22 -3.00
N VAL A 194 7.09 -18.90 -2.85
CA VAL A 194 6.92 -18.21 -1.56
C VAL A 194 5.47 -17.78 -1.35
N ALA A 195 4.72 -17.51 -2.42
CA ALA A 195 3.27 -17.28 -2.34
C ALA A 195 2.54 -18.48 -1.70
N GLU A 196 2.87 -19.71 -2.11
CA GLU A 196 2.32 -20.94 -1.53
C GLU A 196 2.75 -21.16 -0.05
N LEU A 197 3.80 -20.51 0.42
CA LEU A 197 4.23 -20.57 1.83
C LEU A 197 3.61 -19.45 2.69
N ALA A 198 3.33 -18.28 2.10
CA ALA A 198 2.66 -17.17 2.77
C ALA A 198 1.15 -17.41 2.94
N ASP A 199 0.48 -17.89 1.87
CA ASP A 199 -0.94 -18.24 1.88
C ASP A 199 -1.21 -19.50 2.73
N ASN A 200 -0.20 -20.36 2.90
CA ASN A 200 -0.24 -21.53 3.78
C ASN A 200 0.28 -21.24 5.20
N ARG A 201 0.12 -20.01 5.70
CA ARG A 201 0.27 -19.67 7.13
C ARG A 201 -0.87 -20.29 7.94
N SER A 202 -0.91 -21.62 8.04
CA SER A 202 -1.88 -22.30 8.88
C SER A 202 -1.69 -21.87 10.34
N LEU A 203 -2.72 -21.29 10.94
CA LEU A 203 -2.77 -20.94 12.36
C LEU A 203 -3.71 -21.94 13.05
N PRO A 204 -3.21 -23.06 13.64
CA PRO A 204 -4.05 -24.13 14.17
C PRO A 204 -5.00 -23.67 15.27
N GLU A 205 -4.64 -22.61 16.01
CA GLU A 205 -5.41 -21.98 17.08
C GLU A 205 -6.73 -21.39 16.56
N LEU A 206 -6.75 -20.93 15.31
CA LEU A 206 -7.91 -20.31 14.64
C LEU A 206 -8.86 -21.33 14.00
N ARG A 207 -8.56 -22.63 14.03
CA ARG A 207 -9.39 -23.67 13.41
C ARG A 207 -10.81 -23.68 13.99
N GLY A 208 -11.80 -23.49 13.12
CA GLY A 208 -13.22 -23.37 13.50
C GLY A 208 -13.63 -22.01 14.05
N GLY A 209 -12.76 -20.99 13.95
CA GLY A 209 -13.13 -19.59 14.16
C GLY A 209 -13.89 -19.01 12.96
N ASP A 210 -14.75 -18.05 13.22
CA ASP A 210 -15.62 -17.38 12.26
C ASP A 210 -15.32 -15.87 12.23
N TRP A 211 -14.93 -15.37 11.06
CA TRP A 211 -14.53 -13.98 10.88
C TRP A 211 -15.71 -13.00 11.01
N LEU A 212 -16.94 -13.37 10.61
CA LEU A 212 -18.11 -12.49 10.72
C LEU A 212 -18.55 -12.35 12.17
N ARG A 213 -18.49 -13.44 12.95
CA ARG A 213 -18.62 -13.36 14.41
C ARG A 213 -17.47 -12.55 15.01
N GLY A 214 -16.24 -12.73 14.54
CA GLY A 214 -15.08 -11.93 14.94
C GLY A 214 -15.22 -10.43 14.68
N LYS A 215 -15.76 -10.03 13.52
CA LYS A 215 -16.10 -8.63 13.23
C LYS A 215 -17.14 -8.13 14.24
N LYS A 216 -18.18 -8.91 14.52
CA LYS A 216 -19.20 -8.57 15.52
C LYS A 216 -18.60 -8.41 16.93
N GLU A 217 -17.60 -9.21 17.32
CA GLU A 217 -16.90 -9.03 18.59
C GLU A 217 -16.04 -7.75 18.60
N PHE A 218 -15.28 -7.48 17.54
CA PHE A 218 -14.42 -6.29 17.42
C PHE A 218 -15.20 -4.97 17.52
N PHE A 219 -16.37 -4.90 16.85
CA PHE A 219 -17.31 -3.77 16.92
C PHE A 219 -18.31 -3.89 18.08
N GLY A 220 -18.22 -4.94 18.89
CA GLY A 220 -19.08 -5.22 20.03
C GLY A 220 -18.60 -4.52 21.30
N SER A 221 -19.53 -4.20 22.20
CA SER A 221 -19.23 -3.51 23.46
C SER A 221 -18.39 -4.33 24.46
N GLU A 222 -18.32 -5.65 24.29
CA GLU A 222 -17.61 -6.56 25.21
C GLU A 222 -16.12 -6.69 24.91
N ALA A 223 -15.70 -6.68 23.64
CA ALA A 223 -14.28 -6.52 23.30
C ALA A 223 -13.89 -5.04 23.22
N GLY A 224 -14.81 -4.18 22.75
CA GLY A 224 -14.65 -2.72 22.71
C GLY A 224 -13.59 -2.20 21.74
N CYS A 225 -12.92 -3.08 20.98
CA CYS A 225 -11.72 -2.76 20.20
C CYS A 225 -11.93 -1.59 19.23
N SER A 226 -13.07 -1.55 18.53
CA SER A 226 -13.40 -0.51 17.56
C SER A 226 -13.58 0.89 18.14
N LYS A 227 -13.73 1.04 19.47
CA LYS A 227 -13.80 2.35 20.14
C LYS A 227 -12.49 3.13 19.95
N CYS A 228 -11.37 2.43 20.08
CA CYS A 228 -10.05 3.02 20.05
C CYS A 228 -9.31 2.75 18.74
N HIS A 229 -9.49 1.57 18.15
CA HIS A 229 -8.73 1.13 16.98
C HIS A 229 -9.54 1.14 15.69
N ALA A 230 -8.89 1.57 14.60
CA ALA A 230 -9.38 1.40 13.24
C ALA A 230 -8.84 0.09 12.64
N ILE A 231 -9.65 -0.58 11.84
CA ILE A 231 -9.24 -1.69 10.99
C ILE A 231 -9.97 -1.59 9.65
N ARG A 232 -9.23 -1.71 8.54
CA ARG A 232 -9.76 -1.66 7.16
C ARG A 232 -10.59 -0.39 6.82
N GLY A 233 -10.38 0.69 7.57
CA GLY A 233 -11.09 1.97 7.43
C GLY A 233 -12.27 2.17 8.40
N GLU A 234 -12.64 1.17 9.20
CA GLU A 234 -13.72 1.22 10.18
C GLU A 234 -13.15 1.26 11.62
N GLY A 235 -13.64 2.16 12.48
CA GLY A 235 -13.29 2.24 13.91
C GLY A 235 -12.65 3.56 14.35
N GLY A 236 -12.18 3.61 15.60
CA GLY A 236 -11.60 4.81 16.23
C GLY A 236 -10.14 5.09 15.86
N THR A 237 -9.65 6.28 16.19
CA THR A 237 -8.28 6.74 15.86
C THR A 237 -7.42 7.03 17.10
N ILE A 238 -7.77 6.42 18.24
CA ILE A 238 -7.11 6.64 19.54
C ILE A 238 -5.93 5.69 19.72
N GLY A 239 -6.08 4.44 19.27
CA GLY A 239 -5.04 3.41 19.21
C GLY A 239 -4.51 3.21 17.78
N PRO A 240 -3.44 2.41 17.61
CA PRO A 240 -2.88 2.10 16.30
C PRO A 240 -3.88 1.42 15.37
N ASN A 241 -3.80 1.73 14.08
CA ASN A 241 -4.59 1.07 13.03
C ASN A 241 -4.14 -0.39 12.88
N LEU A 242 -5.08 -1.32 13.02
CA LEU A 242 -4.85 -2.76 13.08
C LEU A 242 -4.95 -3.47 11.72
N SER A 243 -5.01 -2.73 10.61
CA SER A 243 -5.11 -3.31 9.26
C SER A 243 -3.90 -4.15 8.85
N ASN A 244 -2.76 -4.04 9.54
CA ASN A 244 -1.56 -4.84 9.29
C ASN A 244 -1.49 -6.14 10.12
N LEU A 245 -2.46 -6.39 11.03
CA LEU A 245 -2.42 -7.56 11.91
C LEU A 245 -2.35 -8.92 11.20
N PRO A 246 -2.90 -9.17 9.99
CA PRO A 246 -2.71 -10.44 9.29
C PRO A 246 -1.25 -10.83 9.02
N GLN A 247 -0.33 -9.84 9.01
CA GLN A 247 1.10 -10.09 8.87
C GLN A 247 1.77 -10.47 10.20
N ARG A 248 1.20 -10.11 11.36
CA ARG A 248 1.73 -10.43 12.69
C ARG A 248 1.42 -11.87 13.11
N ASP A 249 2.19 -12.40 14.04
CA ASP A 249 2.00 -13.77 14.56
C ASP A 249 0.92 -13.84 15.66
N TYR A 250 0.27 -15.00 15.76
CA TYR A 250 -0.81 -15.25 16.70
C TYR A 250 -0.41 -15.01 18.16
N ALA A 251 0.79 -15.47 18.57
CA ALA A 251 1.24 -15.38 19.96
C ALA A 251 1.48 -13.92 20.39
N SER A 252 2.06 -13.11 19.51
CA SER A 252 2.30 -11.68 19.73
C SER A 252 0.99 -10.90 19.79
N VAL A 253 0.05 -11.12 18.86
CA VAL A 253 -1.27 -10.45 18.91
C VAL A 253 -2.11 -10.92 20.09
N PHE A 254 -2.06 -12.21 20.45
CA PHE A 254 -2.74 -12.72 21.65
C PHE A 254 -2.17 -12.10 22.94
N ARG A 255 -0.84 -12.02 23.07
CA ARG A 255 -0.19 -11.36 24.22
C ARG A 255 -0.56 -9.88 24.28
N ASP A 256 -0.52 -9.16 23.16
CA ASP A 256 -0.87 -7.74 23.11
C ASP A 256 -2.35 -7.49 23.54
N ILE A 257 -3.24 -8.47 23.35
CA ILE A 257 -4.64 -8.44 23.81
C ILE A 257 -4.79 -8.90 25.28
N ALA A 258 -3.99 -9.87 25.73
CA ALA A 258 -4.08 -10.46 27.07
C ALA A 258 -3.37 -9.62 28.15
N GLU A 259 -2.24 -9.01 27.79
CA GLU A 259 -1.33 -8.25 28.65
C GLU A 259 -0.99 -6.91 27.96
N PRO A 260 -1.95 -5.99 27.76
CA PRO A 260 -1.73 -4.75 26.99
C PRO A 260 -0.67 -3.81 27.59
N SER A 261 -0.36 -3.96 28.87
CA SER A 261 0.71 -3.23 29.57
C SER A 261 2.11 -3.84 29.35
N TYR A 262 2.24 -4.99 28.67
CA TYR A 262 3.52 -5.67 28.42
C TYR A 262 4.45 -4.88 27.50
N ALA A 263 3.91 -4.28 26.43
CA ALA A 263 4.67 -3.51 25.45
C ALA A 263 3.83 -2.34 24.92
N ILE A 264 3.86 -1.22 25.63
CA ILE A 264 3.17 0.01 25.22
C ILE A 264 4.04 0.75 24.19
N ASN A 265 3.49 1.02 23.00
CA ASN A 265 4.15 1.87 22.00
C ASN A 265 4.23 3.31 22.54
N PRO A 266 5.41 3.97 22.57
CA PRO A 266 5.57 5.36 23.01
C PRO A 266 4.52 6.32 22.46
N ASP A 267 4.21 6.23 21.16
CA ASP A 267 3.27 7.09 20.44
C ASP A 267 1.80 6.95 20.94
N TYR A 268 1.50 5.93 21.76
CA TYR A 268 0.19 5.63 22.35
C TYR A 268 0.24 5.50 23.88
N THR A 269 1.29 6.01 24.52
CA THR A 269 1.46 5.91 25.99
C THR A 269 0.36 6.70 26.70
N THR A 270 -0.35 6.02 27.59
CA THR A 270 -1.41 6.62 28.41
C THR A 270 -0.79 7.67 29.35
N GLN A 271 -1.37 8.85 29.43
CA GLN A 271 -0.92 9.95 30.29
C GLN A 271 -1.96 10.24 31.37
N THR A 272 -1.49 10.62 32.54
CA THR A 272 -2.26 11.37 33.53
C THR A 272 -2.04 12.85 33.27
N VAL A 273 -3.11 13.59 32.98
CA VAL A 273 -3.12 15.03 32.74
C VAL A 273 -3.77 15.72 33.93
N LEU A 274 -3.00 16.48 34.70
CA LEU A 274 -3.52 17.31 35.79
C LEU A 274 -3.86 18.70 35.27
N LEU A 275 -5.09 19.15 35.50
CA LEU A 275 -5.53 20.51 35.23
C LEU A 275 -5.36 21.38 36.47
N ALA A 276 -5.03 22.66 36.28
CA ALA A 276 -4.83 23.64 37.35
C ALA A 276 -6.10 23.93 38.19
N GLU A 277 -7.27 23.41 37.79
CA GLU A 277 -8.49 23.35 38.60
C GLU A 277 -8.51 22.17 39.61
N GLY A 278 -7.43 21.39 39.70
CA GLY A 278 -7.29 20.21 40.55
C GLY A 278 -7.92 18.93 39.98
N ARG A 279 -8.43 18.96 38.75
CA ARG A 279 -9.02 17.82 38.06
C ARG A 279 -7.97 17.03 37.30
N ALA A 280 -7.88 15.72 37.57
CA ALA A 280 -7.10 14.80 36.75
C ALA A 280 -7.94 14.18 35.62
N LEU A 281 -7.30 13.95 34.48
CA LEU A 281 -7.78 13.13 33.36
C LEU A 281 -6.76 12.02 33.10
N ALA A 282 -7.20 10.85 32.67
CA ALA A 282 -6.33 9.75 32.26
C ALA A 282 -6.73 9.27 30.87
N GLY A 283 -5.77 9.15 29.94
CA GLY A 283 -6.07 8.77 28.57
C GLY A 283 -4.89 8.88 27.60
N ALA A 284 -5.14 8.56 26.33
CA ALA A 284 -4.21 8.88 25.25
C ALA A 284 -4.34 10.37 24.90
N VAL A 285 -3.21 11.07 24.73
CA VAL A 285 -3.19 12.53 24.56
C VAL A 285 -2.69 12.89 23.17
N ARG A 286 -3.52 13.61 22.40
CA ARG A 286 -3.12 14.25 21.13
C ARG A 286 -3.19 15.76 21.25
N THR A 287 -2.26 16.46 20.59
CA THR A 287 -2.21 17.94 20.55
C THR A 287 -2.84 18.44 19.27
N ASP A 288 -3.66 19.49 19.36
CA ASP A 288 -4.29 20.18 18.23
C ASP A 288 -4.15 21.69 18.44
N GLY A 289 -3.10 22.28 17.87
CA GLY A 289 -2.68 23.66 18.16
C GLY A 289 -2.43 23.88 19.66
N ASP A 290 -3.09 24.87 20.24
CA ASP A 290 -3.02 25.20 21.67
C ASP A 290 -3.92 24.30 22.56
N LYS A 291 -4.53 23.25 22.01
CA LYS A 291 -5.42 22.33 22.75
C LYS A 291 -4.79 20.95 22.91
N LEU A 292 -5.09 20.32 24.05
CA LEU A 292 -4.92 18.87 24.23
C LEU A 292 -6.27 18.20 24.13
N ILE A 293 -6.28 17.02 23.53
CA ILE A 293 -7.45 16.16 23.40
C ILE A 293 -7.08 14.84 24.04
N ILE A 294 -7.72 14.56 25.18
CA ILE A 294 -7.47 13.38 26.01
C ILE A 294 -8.61 12.38 25.73
N ALA A 295 -8.27 11.25 25.13
CA ALA A 295 -9.20 10.16 24.87
C ALA A 295 -9.14 9.13 25.99
N ASP A 296 -10.26 8.88 26.66
CA ASP A 296 -10.36 7.93 27.78
C ASP A 296 -10.64 6.47 27.34
N GLN A 297 -10.66 5.55 28.30
CA GLN A 297 -10.90 4.11 28.07
C GLN A 297 -12.31 3.80 27.52
N GLU A 298 -13.27 4.71 27.63
CA GLU A 298 -14.59 4.54 27.01
C GLU A 298 -14.58 4.87 25.51
N GLY A 299 -13.49 5.48 25.01
CA GLY A 299 -13.34 6.01 23.65
C GLY A 299 -13.75 7.48 23.54
N LYS A 300 -13.92 8.18 24.67
CA LYS A 300 -14.48 9.53 24.72
C LYS A 300 -13.37 10.58 24.81
N GLU A 301 -13.40 11.53 23.88
CA GLU A 301 -12.46 12.65 23.86
C GLU A 301 -12.91 13.79 24.77
N THR A 302 -12.00 14.26 25.62
CA THR A 302 -12.13 15.50 26.41
C THR A 302 -11.11 16.51 25.90
N VAL A 303 -11.59 17.65 25.40
CA VAL A 303 -10.75 18.75 24.90
C VAL A 303 -10.48 19.75 26.02
N VAL A 304 -9.21 20.10 26.23
CA VAL A 304 -8.77 21.13 27.20
C VAL A 304 -7.75 22.07 26.55
N ASP A 305 -7.69 23.33 26.99
CA ASP A 305 -6.66 24.26 26.54
C ASP A 305 -5.32 23.94 27.21
N ARG A 306 -4.21 23.93 26.47
CA ARG A 306 -2.88 23.55 27.00
C ARG A 306 -2.42 24.44 28.15
N ALA A 307 -2.91 25.70 28.20
CA ALA A 307 -2.66 26.63 29.30
C ALA A 307 -3.39 26.28 30.62
N SER A 308 -4.40 25.39 30.58
CA SER A 308 -5.11 24.89 31.77
C SER A 308 -4.42 23.68 32.42
N VAL A 309 -3.38 23.13 31.78
CA VAL A 309 -2.72 21.87 32.16
C VAL A 309 -1.47 22.15 33.01
N GLU A 310 -1.52 21.70 34.26
CA GLU A 310 -0.46 21.82 35.26
C GLU A 310 0.66 20.79 35.01
N SER A 311 0.31 19.50 34.86
CA SER A 311 1.27 18.43 34.55
C SER A 311 0.72 17.39 33.58
N ILE A 312 1.64 16.65 32.94
CA ILE A 312 1.36 15.50 32.09
C ILE A 312 2.41 14.44 32.46
N GLU A 313 1.98 13.29 32.96
CA GLU A 313 2.88 12.22 33.42
C GLU A 313 2.47 10.86 32.79
N PRO A 314 3.43 10.06 32.26
CA PRO A 314 3.11 8.78 31.65
C PRO A 314 2.69 7.75 32.69
N ALA A 315 1.59 7.06 32.43
CA ALA A 315 1.12 5.93 33.22
C ALA A 315 1.94 4.67 32.95
N SER A 316 2.09 3.82 33.96
CA SER A 316 2.77 2.52 33.88
C SER A 316 1.90 1.39 33.30
N HIS A 317 0.68 1.71 32.85
CA HIS A 317 -0.30 0.76 32.34
C HIS A 317 -0.93 1.29 31.05
N SER A 318 -1.46 0.37 30.23
CA SER A 318 -2.16 0.72 29.00
C SER A 318 -3.60 1.15 29.26
N ILE A 319 -4.13 2.04 28.40
CA ILE A 319 -5.54 2.40 28.34
C ILE A 319 -6.43 1.24 27.86
N MET A 320 -5.86 0.28 27.11
CA MET A 320 -6.61 -0.86 26.58
C MET A 320 -7.09 -1.76 27.74
N PRO A 321 -8.38 -2.15 27.80
CA PRO A 321 -8.90 -2.96 28.89
C PRO A 321 -8.18 -4.30 29.05
N GLU A 322 -7.82 -4.64 30.28
CA GLU A 322 -7.29 -5.96 30.63
C GLU A 322 -8.41 -7.02 30.70
N GLY A 323 -8.04 -8.30 30.53
CA GLY A 323 -8.96 -9.41 30.75
C GLY A 323 -9.95 -9.72 29.62
N ILE A 324 -9.86 -9.03 28.46
CA ILE A 324 -10.68 -9.30 27.26
C ILE A 324 -10.75 -10.80 26.89
N PRO A 325 -9.64 -11.59 26.89
CA PRO A 325 -9.70 -13.05 26.65
C PRO A 325 -10.64 -13.82 27.59
N LYS A 326 -10.76 -13.38 28.85
CA LYS A 326 -11.60 -14.00 29.87
C LYS A 326 -13.06 -13.54 29.78
N ALA A 327 -13.30 -12.30 29.32
CA ALA A 327 -14.64 -11.77 29.10
C ALA A 327 -15.33 -12.42 27.89
N LEU A 328 -14.59 -12.57 26.78
CA LEU A 328 -15.11 -13.21 25.56
C LEU A 328 -15.22 -14.73 25.70
N GLY A 329 -14.25 -15.37 26.37
CA GLY A 329 -14.12 -16.82 26.41
C GLY A 329 -13.56 -17.42 25.11
N ALA A 330 -13.19 -18.69 25.14
CA ALA A 330 -12.32 -19.30 24.13
C ALA A 330 -12.87 -19.28 22.68
N GLU A 331 -14.19 -19.41 22.48
CA GLU A 331 -14.79 -19.43 21.15
C GLU A 331 -14.87 -18.04 20.52
N ARG A 332 -15.39 -17.05 21.26
CA ARG A 332 -15.51 -15.67 20.80
C ARG A 332 -14.15 -14.98 20.67
N LEU A 333 -13.19 -15.35 21.52
CA LEU A 333 -11.78 -14.97 21.34
C LEU A 333 -11.20 -15.57 20.06
N ARG A 334 -11.46 -16.85 19.75
CA ARG A 334 -11.02 -17.46 18.49
C ARG A 334 -11.61 -16.73 17.30
N ASP A 335 -12.91 -16.44 17.32
CA ASP A 335 -13.60 -15.66 16.28
C ASP A 335 -12.96 -14.27 16.12
N LEU A 336 -12.75 -13.52 17.20
CA LEU A 336 -12.06 -12.22 17.18
C LEU A 336 -10.64 -12.32 16.59
N MET A 337 -9.84 -13.29 17.04
CA MET A 337 -8.50 -13.51 16.51
C MET A 337 -8.53 -13.91 15.02
N THR A 338 -9.56 -14.65 14.58
CA THR A 338 -9.81 -14.96 13.16
C THR A 338 -10.12 -13.69 12.35
N PHE A 339 -10.85 -12.72 12.91
CA PHE A 339 -11.10 -11.42 12.27
C PHE A 339 -9.86 -10.53 12.16
N LEU A 340 -9.01 -10.54 13.19
CA LEU A 340 -7.80 -9.71 13.27
C LEU A 340 -6.66 -10.26 12.40
N LEU A 341 -6.47 -11.58 12.36
CA LEU A 341 -5.30 -12.22 11.72
C LEU A 341 -5.54 -12.73 10.30
N ASN A 342 -6.76 -12.65 9.77
CA ASN A 342 -7.05 -13.01 8.39
C ASN A 342 -7.70 -11.83 7.65
N GLU A 343 -7.52 -11.77 6.34
CA GLU A 343 -8.24 -10.84 5.48
C GLU A 343 -9.75 -11.14 5.44
N PRO A 344 -10.60 -10.19 5.00
CA PRO A 344 -12.04 -10.40 4.99
C PRO A 344 -12.41 -11.66 4.19
N PRO A 345 -13.28 -12.54 4.72
CA PRO A 345 -14.00 -13.47 3.88
C PRO A 345 -14.79 -12.57 2.93
N PRO A 346 -14.63 -12.78 1.62
CA PRO A 346 -15.19 -11.86 0.66
C PRO A 346 -16.73 -11.96 0.68
N GLU A 347 -17.41 -10.83 0.51
CA GLU A 347 -18.83 -10.71 0.93
C GLU A 347 -19.76 -11.68 0.19
N PRO A 348 -20.70 -12.35 0.90
CA PRO A 348 -21.67 -13.23 0.26
C PRO A 348 -22.61 -12.42 -0.64
N ALA A 349 -22.75 -12.81 -1.90
CA ALA A 349 -23.53 -12.08 -2.89
C ALA A 349 -25.00 -11.89 -2.49
N GLU A 350 -25.51 -10.66 -2.64
CA GLU A 350 -26.93 -10.32 -2.44
C GLU A 350 -27.81 -10.99 -3.51
N GLY A 351 -28.24 -12.24 -3.25
CA GLY A 351 -29.06 -12.99 -4.21
C GLY A 351 -29.86 -14.17 -3.65
N SER A 352 -29.59 -14.66 -2.45
CA SER A 352 -30.23 -15.86 -1.87
C SER A 352 -31.58 -15.60 -1.18
N ALA A 353 -32.24 -14.47 -1.48
CA ALA A 353 -33.50 -14.07 -0.86
C ALA A 353 -34.73 -14.72 -1.54
N LYS A 354 -35.22 -15.82 -0.94
CA LYS A 354 -36.52 -16.48 -1.20
C LYS A 354 -36.68 -17.26 -2.51
N ALA A 355 -36.32 -18.55 -2.45
CA ALA A 355 -36.98 -19.60 -3.23
C ALA A 355 -37.71 -20.56 -2.25
N ASN A 356 -38.86 -20.13 -1.72
CA ASN A 356 -39.69 -20.99 -0.85
C ASN A 356 -41.18 -20.56 -0.80
N GLN A 357 -41.89 -20.78 -1.91
CA GLN A 357 -43.35 -20.93 -2.00
C GLN A 357 -43.72 -21.55 -3.34
#